data_AF-A0A0R2FJ76-F1
#
_entry.id   AF-A0A0R2FJ76-F1
#
_cell.length_a   1.000
_cell.length_b   1.000
_cell.length_c   1.000
_cell.angle_alpha   90.00
_cell.angle_beta   90.00
_cell.angle_gamma   90.00
#
_symmetry.space_group_name_H-M   'P 1'
#
loop_
_entity.id
_entity.type
_entity.pdbx_description
1 polymer ?
#
loop_
_entity_poly.entity_id
_entity_poly.type
_entity_poly.pdbx_seq_one_letter_code
_entity_poly.pdbx_strand_id
1 'polypeptide(L)'
;MNPRNAGRKKKLNATDDDRKYQREQSKEFKKQNENFSEISETPPTYLDGVAKAAWRTIVPELKGNGLLRNIDRYELELFVKNYSAYRSAEKALQKFGAVYENDKGNLQKNPAMNVLDTTTKSMKSLASDLGLNFNSRAEMLSNRKPDDDEVDVGKQLQDLLG
;
A
#
# COMPACT_ATOMS: atom_id res chain seq x y z
N MET A 1 -5.43 25.30 -17.67
CA MET A 1 -4.57 24.10 -17.48
C MET A 1 -3.25 24.34 -18.21
N ASN A 2 -2.10 24.28 -17.55
CA ASN A 2 -0.79 24.51 -18.20
C ASN A 2 -0.33 23.21 -18.91
N PRO A 3 -0.17 23.19 -20.24
CA PRO A 3 0.05 21.97 -21.02
C PRO A 3 1.42 21.31 -20.83
N ARG A 4 2.38 21.99 -20.17
CA ARG A 4 3.74 21.48 -19.97
C ARG A 4 3.88 20.28 -19.02
N ASN A 5 2.82 19.89 -18.29
CA ASN A 5 2.87 18.84 -17.26
C ASN A 5 1.80 17.73 -17.45
N ALA A 6 1.22 17.58 -18.64
CA ALA A 6 0.04 16.73 -18.88
C ALA A 6 0.19 15.23 -18.52
N GLY A 7 1.41 14.74 -18.26
CA GLY A 7 1.68 13.35 -17.85
C GLY A 7 2.32 13.16 -16.47
N ARG A 8 2.60 14.23 -15.71
CA ARG A 8 3.26 14.09 -14.40
C ARG A 8 2.22 13.74 -13.34
N LYS A 9 2.41 12.62 -12.64
CA LYS A 9 1.55 12.22 -11.51
C LYS A 9 1.44 13.35 -10.48
N LYS A 10 0.23 13.56 -9.96
CA LYS A 10 -0.04 14.60 -8.95
C LYS A 10 0.75 14.29 -7.68
N LYS A 11 1.33 15.33 -7.06
CA LYS A 11 1.93 15.22 -5.73
C LYS A 11 0.80 15.10 -4.69
N LEU A 12 0.82 14.05 -3.87
CA LEU A 12 -0.16 13.82 -2.81
C LEU A 12 0.17 14.60 -1.51
N ASN A 13 1.38 15.13 -1.43
CA ASN A 13 1.96 15.81 -0.29
C ASN A 13 2.87 16.95 -0.77
N ALA A 14 2.28 18.03 -1.24
CA ALA A 14 3.02 19.23 -1.57
C ALA A 14 3.43 20.01 -0.30
N THR A 15 4.63 20.56 -0.32
CA THR A 15 5.26 21.36 0.76
C THR A 15 5.18 22.85 0.47
N ASP A 16 5.57 23.72 1.42
CA ASP A 16 5.57 25.17 1.20
C ASP A 16 6.56 25.68 0.14
N ASP A 17 7.57 24.87 -0.19
CA ASP A 17 8.50 25.11 -1.31
C ASP A 17 7.86 24.78 -2.67
N ASP A 18 6.79 23.97 -2.68
CA ASP A 18 6.08 23.60 -3.91
C ASP A 18 5.19 24.74 -4.41
N ARG A 19 4.93 24.76 -5.71
CA ARG A 19 4.12 25.84 -6.33
C ARG A 19 2.73 25.87 -5.69
N LYS A 20 2.17 27.06 -5.48
CA LYS A 20 0.83 27.28 -4.89
C LYS A 20 -0.24 26.30 -5.41
N TYR A 21 -0.33 26.11 -6.73
CA TYR A 21 -1.30 25.19 -7.33
C TYR A 21 -1.10 23.71 -6.91
N GLN A 22 0.14 23.28 -6.65
CA GLN A 22 0.45 21.92 -6.19
C GLN A 22 0.00 21.75 -4.74
N ARG A 23 0.24 22.75 -3.89
CA ARG A 23 -0.22 22.80 -2.50
C ARG A 23 -1.74 22.74 -2.41
N GLU A 24 -2.43 23.57 -3.19
CA GLU A 24 -3.89 23.59 -3.24
C GLU A 24 -4.46 22.25 -3.70
N GLN A 25 -3.84 21.61 -4.71
CA GLN A 25 -4.26 20.28 -5.17
C GLN A 25 -4.06 19.18 -4.13
N SER A 26 -2.93 19.15 -3.42
CA SER A 26 -2.70 18.15 -2.37
C SER A 26 -3.66 18.36 -1.18
N LYS A 27 -3.92 19.62 -0.79
CA LYS A 27 -4.87 19.95 0.28
C LYS A 27 -6.29 19.52 -0.09
N GLU A 28 -6.73 19.84 -1.31
CA GLU A 28 -8.04 19.43 -1.79
C GLU A 28 -8.18 17.91 -1.85
N PHE A 29 -7.15 17.19 -2.31
CA PHE A 29 -7.15 15.74 -2.31
C PHE A 29 -7.30 15.16 -0.91
N LYS A 30 -6.50 15.62 0.07
CA LYS A 30 -6.58 15.16 1.47
C LYS A 30 -7.98 15.39 2.05
N LYS A 31 -8.54 16.59 1.84
CA LYS A 31 -9.89 16.95 2.28
C LYS A 31 -10.97 16.06 1.67
N GLN A 32 -10.89 15.78 0.37
CA GLN A 32 -11.82 14.86 -0.29
C GLN A 32 -11.66 13.44 0.23
N ASN A 33 -10.43 13.03 0.52
CA ASN A 33 -10.12 11.69 1.02
C ASN A 33 -10.67 11.45 2.43
N GLU A 34 -10.74 12.48 3.27
CA GLU A 34 -11.36 12.43 4.61
C GLU A 34 -12.85 12.10 4.58
N ASN A 35 -13.55 12.31 3.45
CA ASN A 35 -14.95 11.94 3.32
C ASN A 35 -15.17 10.41 3.22
N PHE A 36 -14.12 9.63 2.95
CA PHE A 36 -14.20 8.18 2.96
C PHE A 36 -14.02 7.62 4.37
N SER A 37 -14.74 6.53 4.66
CA SER A 37 -14.63 5.83 5.94
C SER A 37 -13.21 5.32 6.17
N GLU A 38 -12.78 5.30 7.43
CA GLU A 38 -11.53 4.71 7.84
C GLU A 38 -11.53 3.20 7.59
N ILE A 39 -10.37 2.68 7.18
CA ILE A 39 -10.19 1.23 7.05
C ILE A 39 -10.06 0.57 8.42
N SER A 40 -10.70 -0.59 8.57
CA SER A 40 -10.55 -1.42 9.76
C SER A 40 -9.21 -2.16 9.76
N GLU A 41 -8.51 -2.10 10.89
CA GLU A 41 -7.32 -2.93 11.15
C GLU A 41 -7.69 -4.40 11.39
N THR A 42 -8.96 -4.67 11.70
CA THR A 42 -9.45 -6.04 11.85
C THR A 42 -9.60 -6.67 10.46
N PRO A 43 -8.90 -7.79 10.18
CA PRO A 43 -9.00 -8.43 8.88
C PRO A 43 -10.39 -9.03 8.66
N PRO A 44 -10.86 -9.06 7.40
CA PRO A 44 -12.10 -9.74 7.06
C PRO A 44 -12.11 -11.22 7.50
N THR A 45 -13.26 -11.70 7.98
CA THR A 45 -13.38 -13.03 8.60
C THR A 45 -13.13 -14.18 7.62
N TYR A 46 -13.41 -13.99 6.34
CA TYR A 46 -13.19 -14.99 5.28
C TYR A 46 -11.74 -15.11 4.82
N LEU A 47 -10.83 -14.24 5.28
CA LEU A 47 -9.41 -14.42 4.99
C LEU A 47 -8.85 -15.64 5.75
N ASP A 48 -7.94 -16.37 5.11
CA ASP A 48 -7.21 -17.44 5.77
C ASP A 48 -6.20 -16.90 6.81
N GLY A 49 -5.58 -17.79 7.57
CA GLY A 49 -4.66 -17.40 8.65
C GLY A 49 -3.44 -16.60 8.17
N VAL A 50 -2.89 -16.92 6.99
CA VAL A 50 -1.70 -16.24 6.44
C VAL A 50 -2.07 -14.84 5.96
N ALA A 51 -3.19 -14.71 5.24
CA ALA A 51 -3.71 -13.44 4.78
C ALA A 51 -4.11 -12.53 5.95
N LYS A 52 -4.74 -13.08 7.00
CA LYS A 52 -5.07 -12.34 8.23
C LYS A 52 -3.82 -11.83 8.94
N ALA A 53 -2.76 -12.63 9.02
CA ALA A 53 -1.49 -12.21 9.62
C ALA A 53 -0.87 -11.05 8.82
N ALA A 54 -0.79 -11.19 7.49
CA ALA A 54 -0.27 -10.14 6.62
C ALA A 54 -1.08 -8.84 6.73
N TRP A 55 -2.41 -8.92 6.76
CA TRP A 55 -3.29 -7.76 6.96
C TRP A 55 -2.95 -6.98 8.23
N ARG A 56 -2.81 -7.69 9.36
CA ARG A 56 -2.48 -7.09 10.66
C ARG A 56 -1.09 -6.45 10.69
N THR A 57 -0.20 -6.85 9.78
CA THR A 57 1.12 -6.22 9.64
C THR A 57 1.06 -4.98 8.77
N ILE A 58 0.42 -5.04 7.61
CA ILE A 58 0.52 -3.96 6.61
C ILE A 58 -0.47 -2.82 6.84
N VAL A 59 -1.67 -3.10 7.35
CA VAL A 59 -2.72 -2.08 7.45
C VAL A 59 -2.40 -1.01 8.49
N PRO A 60 -1.91 -1.33 9.70
CA PRO A 60 -1.49 -0.30 10.67
C PRO A 60 -0.39 0.61 10.12
N GLU A 61 0.63 0.03 9.47
CA GLU A 61 1.73 0.77 8.84
C GLU A 61 1.26 1.72 7.73
N LEU A 62 0.31 1.29 6.90
CA LEU A 62 -0.26 2.13 5.85
C LEU A 62 -1.20 3.20 6.39
N LYS A 63 -1.96 2.92 7.46
CA LYS A 63 -2.82 3.91 8.12
C LYS A 63 -2.02 5.10 8.66
N GLY A 64 -0.78 4.88 9.12
CA GLY A 64 0.12 5.96 9.55
C GLY A 64 0.37 7.04 8.50
N ASN A 65 0.06 6.75 7.22
CA ASN A 65 0.19 7.72 6.14
C ASN A 65 -1.06 8.58 5.87
N GLY A 66 -2.19 8.33 6.56
CA GLY A 66 -3.42 9.15 6.51
C GLY A 66 -4.18 9.15 5.18
N LEU A 67 -3.65 8.46 4.15
CA LEU A 67 -4.25 8.38 2.82
C LEU A 67 -5.07 7.12 2.61
N LEU A 68 -4.79 6.05 3.36
CA LEU A 68 -5.48 4.78 3.20
C LEU A 68 -6.90 4.88 3.78
N ARG A 69 -7.91 4.53 2.96
CA ARG A 69 -9.32 4.56 3.32
C ARG A 69 -9.98 3.21 3.07
N ASN A 70 -11.20 3.04 3.57
CA ASN A 70 -11.93 1.78 3.43
C ASN A 70 -12.27 1.44 1.95
N ILE A 71 -12.27 2.41 1.05
CA ILE A 71 -12.44 2.16 -0.39
C ILE A 71 -11.28 1.33 -0.96
N ASP A 72 -10.08 1.43 -0.38
CA ASP A 72 -8.88 0.70 -0.77
C ASP A 72 -8.86 -0.75 -0.23
N ARG A 73 -9.85 -1.12 0.59
CA ARG A 73 -9.95 -2.44 1.25
C ARG A 73 -9.85 -3.60 0.26
N TYR A 74 -10.46 -3.50 -0.91
CA TYR A 74 -10.46 -4.57 -1.90
C TYR A 74 -9.08 -4.83 -2.49
N GLU A 75 -8.27 -3.78 -2.66
CA GLU A 75 -6.91 -3.91 -3.14
C GLU A 75 -6.00 -4.55 -2.09
N LEU A 76 -6.14 -4.13 -0.83
CA LEU A 76 -5.44 -4.76 0.30
C LEU A 76 -5.81 -6.23 0.46
N GLU A 77 -7.09 -6.57 0.31
CA GLU A 77 -7.53 -7.96 0.33
C GLU A 77 -6.89 -8.79 -0.76
N LEU A 78 -6.84 -8.24 -1.98
CA LEU A 78 -6.22 -8.91 -3.11
C LEU A 78 -4.72 -9.12 -2.86
N PHE A 79 -4.04 -8.13 -2.28
CA PHE A 79 -2.64 -8.23 -1.91
C PHE A 79 -2.39 -9.35 -0.89
N VAL A 80 -3.12 -9.38 0.22
CA VAL A 80 -2.91 -10.39 1.27
C VAL A 80 -3.34 -11.80 0.83
N LYS A 81 -4.36 -11.91 -0.03
CA LYS A 81 -4.75 -13.19 -0.66
C LYS A 81 -3.63 -13.73 -1.57
N ASN A 82 -3.03 -12.86 -2.38
CA ASN A 82 -1.87 -13.24 -3.21
C ASN A 82 -0.67 -13.66 -2.35
N TYR A 83 -0.42 -12.98 -1.23
CA TYR A 83 0.63 -13.38 -0.30
C TYR A 83 0.38 -14.77 0.29
N SER A 84 -0.85 -15.09 0.70
CA SER A 84 -1.19 -16.43 1.18
C SER A 84 -0.97 -17.51 0.12
N ALA A 85 -1.41 -17.25 -1.12
CA ALA A 85 -1.20 -18.15 -2.24
C ALA A 85 0.29 -18.35 -2.57
N TYR A 86 1.09 -17.27 -2.52
CA TYR A 86 2.55 -17.31 -2.67
C TYR A 86 3.19 -18.23 -1.62
N ARG A 87 2.86 -18.06 -0.33
CA ARG A 87 3.40 -18.91 0.75
C ARG A 87 2.99 -20.37 0.60
N SER A 88 1.79 -20.63 0.08
CA SER A 88 1.32 -21.99 -0.21
C SER A 88 2.08 -22.62 -1.37
N ALA A 89 2.35 -21.85 -2.43
CA ALA A 89 3.17 -22.30 -3.56
C ALA A 89 4.62 -22.58 -3.14
N GLU A 90 5.23 -21.73 -2.31
CA GLU A 90 6.58 -21.99 -1.76
C GLU A 90 6.64 -23.32 -0.99
N LYS A 91 5.67 -23.58 -0.11
CA LYS A 91 5.59 -24.84 0.64
C LYS A 91 5.46 -26.05 -0.28
N ALA A 92 4.66 -25.94 -1.34
CA ALA A 92 4.53 -27.00 -2.34
C ALA A 92 5.85 -27.26 -3.07
N LEU A 93 6.58 -26.21 -3.46
CA LEU A 93 7.87 -26.35 -4.13
C LEU A 93 8.96 -26.92 -3.21
N GLN A 94 8.95 -26.55 -1.92
CA GLN A 94 9.86 -27.14 -0.93
C GLN A 94 9.60 -28.64 -0.75
N LYS A 95 8.33 -29.06 -0.80
CA LYS A 95 7.94 -30.46 -0.61
C LYS A 95 8.17 -31.33 -1.85
N PHE A 96 7.83 -30.81 -3.03
CA PHE A 96 7.74 -31.60 -4.26
C PHE A 96 8.82 -31.27 -5.30
N GLY A 97 9.65 -30.25 -5.04
CA GLY A 97 10.63 -29.75 -6.00
C GLY A 97 10.02 -28.90 -7.10
N ALA A 98 10.88 -28.21 -7.86
CA ALA A 98 10.45 -27.36 -8.99
C ALA A 98 10.11 -28.16 -10.26
N VAL A 99 10.66 -29.36 -10.36
CA VAL A 99 10.47 -30.31 -11.46
C VAL A 99 10.24 -31.68 -10.83
N TYR A 100 9.30 -32.44 -11.39
CA TYR A 100 9.03 -33.81 -10.99
C TYR A 100 9.03 -34.71 -12.22
N GLU A 101 9.36 -35.99 -12.04
CA GLU A 101 9.26 -37.00 -13.08
C GLU A 101 7.84 -37.59 -13.07
N ASN A 102 7.19 -37.66 -14.23
CA ASN A 102 5.88 -38.28 -14.34
C ASN A 102 5.99 -39.81 -14.51
N ASP A 103 4.85 -40.51 -14.49
CA ASP A 103 4.79 -41.98 -14.62
C ASP A 103 5.39 -42.53 -15.94
N LYS A 104 5.67 -41.67 -16.91
CA LYS A 104 6.28 -42.00 -18.21
C LYS A 104 7.77 -41.68 -18.27
N GLY A 105 8.39 -41.30 -17.15
CA GLY A 105 9.81 -40.92 -17.08
C GLY A 105 10.14 -39.53 -17.63
N ASN A 106 9.14 -38.71 -17.94
CA ASN A 106 9.36 -37.37 -18.47
C ASN A 106 9.38 -36.34 -17.34
N LEU A 107 10.37 -35.43 -17.38
CA LEU A 107 10.45 -34.30 -16.47
C LEU A 107 9.37 -33.26 -16.78
N GLN A 108 8.59 -32.89 -15.76
CA GLN A 108 7.53 -31.89 -15.84
C GLN A 108 7.71 -30.79 -14.78
N LYS A 109 7.33 -29.57 -15.16
CA LYS A 109 7.34 -28.41 -14.26
C LYS A 109 6.25 -28.55 -13.20
N ASN A 110 6.60 -28.29 -11.93
CA ASN A 110 5.63 -28.25 -10.85
C ASN A 110 4.62 -27.09 -11.07
N PRO A 111 3.29 -27.33 -11.08
CA PRO A 111 2.28 -26.28 -11.24
C PRO A 111 2.40 -25.13 -10.22
N ALA A 112 2.92 -25.41 -9.02
CA ALA A 112 3.17 -24.39 -7.99
C ALA A 112 4.13 -23.29 -8.47
N MET A 113 5.02 -23.57 -9.43
CA MET A 113 5.87 -22.55 -10.05
C MET A 113 5.06 -21.48 -10.78
N ASN A 114 3.93 -21.83 -11.41
CA ASN A 114 3.08 -20.87 -12.12
C ASN A 114 2.29 -19.99 -11.14
N VAL A 115 1.85 -20.57 -10.02
CA VAL A 115 1.22 -19.82 -8.93
C VAL A 115 2.24 -18.86 -8.32
N LEU A 116 3.46 -19.31 -8.06
CA LEU A 116 4.53 -18.47 -7.53
C LEU A 116 4.84 -17.28 -8.45
N ASP A 117 4.98 -17.51 -9.76
CA ASP A 117 5.25 -16.45 -10.74
C ASP A 117 4.09 -15.44 -10.83
N THR A 118 2.86 -15.93 -10.94
CA THR A 118 1.65 -15.08 -11.03
C THR A 118 1.44 -14.23 -9.78
N THR A 119 1.54 -14.84 -8.61
CA THR A 119 1.38 -14.14 -7.32
C THR A 119 2.49 -13.12 -7.12
N THR A 120 3.75 -13.45 -7.46
CA THR A 120 4.88 -12.52 -7.37
C THR A 120 4.67 -11.28 -8.24
N LYS A 121 4.22 -11.45 -9.49
CA LYS A 121 3.93 -10.34 -10.41
C LYS A 121 2.79 -9.47 -9.89
N SER A 122 1.70 -10.11 -9.46
CA SER A 122 0.52 -9.43 -8.93
C SER A 122 0.87 -8.63 -7.66
N MET A 123 1.61 -9.24 -6.74
CA MET A 123 2.07 -8.58 -5.52
C MET A 123 2.97 -7.38 -5.81
N LYS A 124 3.89 -7.46 -6.79
CA LYS A 124 4.73 -6.30 -7.16
C LYS A 124 3.90 -5.13 -7.69
N SER A 125 2.86 -5.41 -8.49
CA SER A 125 1.93 -4.38 -8.99
C SER A 125 1.14 -3.75 -7.84
N LEU A 126 0.42 -4.58 -7.08
CA LEU A 126 -0.41 -4.12 -5.96
C LEU A 126 0.41 -3.39 -4.88
N ALA A 127 1.63 -3.85 -4.61
CA ALA A 127 2.53 -3.15 -3.69
C ALA A 127 2.95 -1.77 -4.22
N SER A 128 3.09 -1.62 -5.54
CA SER A 128 3.39 -0.33 -6.15
C SER A 128 2.21 0.64 -6.00
N ASP A 129 1.00 0.14 -6.21
CA ASP A 129 -0.24 0.92 -6.16
C ASP A 129 -0.56 1.36 -4.72
N LEU A 130 -0.38 0.46 -3.75
CA LEU A 130 -0.51 0.74 -2.31
C LEU A 130 0.66 1.52 -1.70
N GLY A 131 1.72 1.80 -2.49
CA GLY A 131 2.90 2.51 -2.00
C GLY A 131 3.73 1.73 -0.98
N LEU A 132 3.73 0.39 -1.02
CA LEU A 132 4.51 -0.49 -0.13
C LEU A 132 5.99 -0.64 -0.55
N ASN A 133 6.29 -0.39 -1.82
CA ASN A 133 7.64 -0.54 -2.38
C ASN A 133 8.60 0.50 -1.79
N PHE A 134 9.88 0.17 -1.65
CA PHE A 134 10.87 1.13 -1.13
C PHE A 134 10.87 2.44 -1.94
N ASN A 135 10.89 2.38 -3.27
CA ASN A 135 10.90 3.59 -4.10
C ASN A 135 9.58 4.38 -4.00
N SER A 136 8.44 3.69 -3.99
CA SER A 136 7.12 4.35 -3.82
C SER A 136 7.02 5.01 -2.45
N ARG A 137 7.54 4.36 -1.39
CA ARG A 137 7.64 4.95 -0.05
C ARG A 137 8.63 6.10 0.00
N ALA A 138 9.78 5.99 -0.65
CA ALA A 138 10.76 7.07 -0.70
C ALA A 138 10.20 8.29 -1.43
N GLU A 139 9.45 8.11 -2.52
CA GLU A 139 8.74 9.19 -3.21
C GLU A 139 7.65 9.80 -2.32
N MET A 140 6.91 8.97 -1.58
CA MET A 140 5.90 9.43 -0.63
C MET A 140 6.50 10.14 0.58
N LEU A 141 7.63 9.68 1.13
CA LEU A 141 8.29 10.27 2.29
C LEU A 141 9.09 11.51 1.90
N SER A 142 9.71 11.55 0.71
CA SER A 142 10.51 12.71 0.27
C SER A 142 9.69 13.97 0.04
N ASN A 143 8.38 13.85 -0.27
CA ASN A 143 7.50 15.02 -0.24
C ASN A 143 6.78 15.20 1.12
N ARG A 144 7.05 14.38 2.14
CA ARG A 144 6.74 14.71 3.53
C ARG A 144 7.97 15.41 4.12
N LYS A 145 7.95 16.74 4.20
CA LYS A 145 8.63 17.36 5.35
C LYS A 145 7.81 17.00 6.60
N PRO A 146 8.42 16.92 7.80
CA PRO A 146 7.63 16.82 9.02
C PRO A 146 6.61 17.96 8.95
N ASP A 147 5.33 17.64 9.11
CA ASP A 147 4.39 18.68 9.51
C ASP A 147 5.02 19.30 10.76
N ASP A 148 5.21 20.61 10.77
CA ASP A 148 5.47 21.33 12.00
C ASP A 148 4.30 20.98 12.93
N ASP A 149 4.54 20.05 13.85
CA ASP A 149 3.92 20.07 15.17
C ASP A 149 4.41 21.35 15.90
N GLU A 150 4.37 22.52 15.26
CA GLU A 150 4.25 23.78 15.98
C GLU A 150 2.85 23.75 16.57
N VAL A 151 2.80 23.20 17.78
CA VAL A 151 1.81 23.63 18.76
C VAL A 151 1.91 25.15 18.76
N ASP A 152 0.92 25.84 18.19
CA ASP A 152 0.81 27.29 18.24
C ASP A 152 0.59 27.67 19.71
N VAL A 153 1.70 27.80 20.44
CA VAL A 153 1.74 28.16 21.85
C VAL A 153 1.04 29.51 22.06
N GLY A 154 1.05 30.39 21.05
CA GLY A 154 0.34 31.67 21.08
C GLY A 154 -1.18 31.50 21.16
N LYS A 155 -1.74 30.54 20.42
CA LYS A 155 -3.18 30.24 20.44
C LYS A 155 -3.60 29.52 21.73
N GLN A 156 -2.78 28.60 22.23
CA GLN A 156 -3.04 27.96 23.53
C GLN A 156 -2.94 28.93 24.71
N LEU A 157 -2.03 29.91 24.66
CA LEU A 157 -1.93 30.94 25.70
C LEU A 157 -3.09 31.93 25.67
N GLN A 158 -3.65 32.24 24.49
CA GLN A 158 -4.85 33.07 24.38
C GLN A 158 -6.09 32.39 24.94
N ASP A 159 -6.27 31.08 24.70
CA ASP A 159 -7.39 30.31 25.25
C ASP A 159 -7.28 30.06 26.77
N LEU A 160 -6.07 30.20 27.35
CA LEU A 160 -5.82 30.08 28.79
C LEU A 160 -5.92 31.42 29.54
N LEU A 161 -5.83 32.55 28.83
CA LEU A 161 -5.83 33.90 29.39
C LEU A 161 -7.08 34.73 29.01
N GLY A 162 -7.96 34.18 28.17
CA GLY A 162 -9.30 34.70 27.89
C GLY A 162 -10.38 34.02 28.74
#